data_AF-A0A7J9DHA8-F1
#
_entry.id   AF-A0A7J9DHA8-F1
#
_cell.length_a   1.000
_cell.length_b   1.000
_cell.length_c   1.000
_cell.angle_alpha   90.00
_cell.angle_beta   90.00
_cell.angle_gamma   90.00
#
_symmetry.space_group_name_H-M   'P 1'
#
loop_
_entity.id
_entity.type
_entity.pdbx_description
1 polymer ?
#
loop_
_entity_poly.entity_id
_entity_poly.type
_entity_poly.pdbx_seq_one_letter_code
_entity_poly.pdbx_strand_id
1 'polypeptide(L)'
;MLENFLPHAMLKAKPNLELRIRTLKKDWATVYDMLSGKENNNFSWDEHRQMVVTEDASHKAADQFKHHSFPYYDQLTSIYAKY
;
A
#
# COMPACT_ATOMS: atom_id res chain seq x y z
N MET A 1 -12.55 -22.54 23.63
CA MET A 1 -12.74 -21.65 22.46
C MET A 1 -12.28 -20.25 22.83
N LEU A 2 -11.64 -19.54 21.89
CA LEU A 2 -11.03 -18.22 22.12
C LEU A 2 -12.04 -17.17 22.62
N GLU A 3 -13.32 -17.29 22.24
CA GLU A 3 -14.42 -16.44 22.70
C GLU A 3 -14.64 -16.46 24.21
N ASN A 4 -14.38 -17.58 24.90
CA ASN A 4 -14.53 -17.68 26.35
C ASN A 4 -13.41 -16.93 27.11
N PHE A 5 -12.27 -16.70 26.46
CA PHE A 5 -11.12 -16.00 27.03
C PHE A 5 -11.09 -14.53 26.62
N LEU A 6 -11.67 -14.18 25.47
CA LEU A 6 -11.70 -12.82 24.93
C LEU A 6 -13.08 -12.48 24.32
N PRO A 7 -14.13 -12.33 25.15
CA PRO A 7 -15.52 -12.18 24.70
C PRO A 7 -15.79 -10.94 23.84
N HIS A 8 -14.84 -10.01 23.76
CA HIS A 8 -14.96 -8.76 22.99
C HIS A 8 -13.92 -8.63 21.87
N ALA A 9 -13.04 -9.62 21.67
CA ALA A 9 -11.98 -9.53 20.66
C ALA A 9 -12.57 -9.40 19.25
N MET A 10 -13.64 -10.15 18.94
CA MET A 10 -14.29 -10.10 17.64
C MET A 10 -15.01 -8.77 17.37
N LEU A 11 -15.53 -8.10 18.40
CA LEU A 11 -16.16 -6.77 18.27
C LEU A 11 -15.16 -5.71 17.79
N LYS A 12 -13.90 -5.82 18.19
CA LYS A 12 -12.82 -4.94 17.72
C LYS A 12 -12.16 -5.44 16.44
N ALA A 13 -12.18 -6.75 16.19
CA ALA A 13 -11.52 -7.35 15.02
C ALA A 13 -12.08 -6.82 13.70
N LYS A 14 -13.41 -6.82 13.54
CA LYS A 14 -14.04 -6.36 12.29
C LYS A 14 -13.72 -4.91 11.92
N PRO A 15 -13.96 -3.90 12.78
CA PRO A 15 -13.63 -2.51 12.44
C PRO A 15 -12.11 -2.30 12.26
N ASN A 16 -11.26 -3.03 12.99
CA ASN A 16 -9.82 -2.95 12.80
C ASN A 16 -9.38 -3.49 11.43
N LEU A 17 -10.00 -4.58 10.96
CA LEU A 17 -9.74 -5.13 9.63
C LEU A 17 -10.21 -4.18 8.53
N GLU A 18 -11.41 -3.60 8.67
CA GLU A 18 -11.94 -2.61 7.73
C GLU A 18 -11.04 -1.36 7.63
N LEU A 19 -10.57 -0.84 8.77
CA LEU A 19 -9.61 0.27 8.81
C LEU A 19 -8.31 -0.10 8.10
N ARG A 20 -7.77 -1.31 8.33
CA ARG A 20 -6.52 -1.74 7.72
C ARG A 20 -6.64 -1.92 6.21
N ILE A 21 -7.74 -2.49 5.72
CA ILE A 21 -8.02 -2.58 4.27
C ILE A 21 -8.13 -1.18 3.66
N ARG A 22 -8.81 -0.25 4.33
CA ARG A 22 -8.94 1.13 3.86
C ARG A 22 -7.59 1.84 3.75
N THR A 23 -6.71 1.66 4.74
CA THR A 23 -5.35 2.22 4.71
C THR A 23 -4.54 1.60 3.58
N LEU A 24 -4.51 0.26 3.48
CA LEU A 24 -3.79 -0.44 2.41
C LEU A 24 -4.23 -0.01 1.01
N LYS A 25 -5.54 0.18 0.80
CA LYS A 25 -6.06 0.66 -0.49
C LYS A 25 -5.60 2.09 -0.82
N LYS A 26 -5.52 2.98 0.18
CA LYS A 26 -5.05 4.36 -0.02
C LYS A 26 -3.56 4.40 -0.34
N ASP A 27 -2.76 3.62 0.39
CA ASP A 27 -1.33 3.53 0.15
C ASP A 27 -1.06 2.94 -1.24
N TRP A 28 -1.76 1.85 -1.59
CA TRP A 28 -1.70 1.27 -2.93
C TRP A 28 -2.06 2.27 -4.03
N ALA A 29 -3.16 3.00 -3.90
CA ALA A 29 -3.57 3.98 -4.90
C ALA A 29 -2.51 5.06 -5.11
N THR A 30 -1.85 5.49 -4.03
CA THR A 30 -0.76 6.48 -4.11
C THR A 30 0.44 5.93 -4.88
N VAL A 31 0.85 4.68 -4.60
CA VAL A 31 1.93 4.01 -5.33
C VAL A 31 1.55 3.78 -6.80
N TYR A 32 0.31 3.37 -7.06
CA TYR A 32 -0.19 3.16 -8.41
C TYR A 32 -0.20 4.46 -9.22
N ASP A 33 -0.63 5.57 -8.64
CA ASP A 33 -0.62 6.89 -9.28
C ASP A 33 0.81 7.40 -9.55
N MET A 34 1.76 7.09 -8.66
CA MET A 34 3.18 7.38 -8.88
C MET A 34 3.74 6.63 -10.10
N LEU A 35 3.41 5.34 -10.24
CA LEU A 35 3.94 4.48 -11.29
C LEU A 35 3.19 4.61 -12.63
N SER A 36 1.92 5.02 -12.60
CA SER A 36 1.07 5.13 -13.80
C SER A 36 0.92 6.56 -14.33
N GLY A 37 1.38 7.56 -13.58
CA GLY A 37 1.22 8.97 -13.92
C GLY A 37 1.96 9.38 -15.17
N LYS A 38 1.25 9.98 -16.15
CA LYS A 38 1.82 10.47 -17.43
C LYS A 38 2.97 11.48 -17.28
N GLU A 39 3.00 12.23 -16.19
CA GLU A 39 4.01 13.27 -15.89
C GLU A 39 5.17 12.72 -15.03
N ASN A 40 5.11 11.45 -14.62
CA ASN A 40 5.89 10.90 -13.52
C ASN A 40 6.87 9.79 -13.97
N ASN A 41 7.56 9.99 -15.11
CA ASN A 41 8.59 9.05 -15.64
C ASN A 41 9.78 8.84 -14.68
N ASN A 42 9.89 9.64 -13.62
CA ASN A 42 11.00 9.58 -12.67
C ASN A 42 10.78 8.54 -11.56
N PHE A 43 9.69 7.78 -11.61
CA PHE A 43 9.37 6.73 -10.65
C PHE A 43 9.39 5.37 -11.33
N SER A 44 10.09 4.43 -10.72
CA SER A 44 10.11 3.03 -11.13
C SER A 44 9.87 2.11 -9.93
N TRP A 45 9.60 0.85 -10.22
CA TRP A 45 9.32 -0.17 -9.21
C TRP A 45 10.52 -1.11 -9.08
N ASP A 46 11.04 -1.27 -7.87
CA ASP A 46 12.06 -2.26 -7.54
C ASP A 46 11.36 -3.54 -7.08
N GLU A 47 11.32 -4.53 -7.96
CA GLU A 47 10.67 -5.83 -7.70
C GLU A 47 11.33 -6.59 -6.54
N HIS A 48 12.64 -6.46 -6.34
CA HIS A 48 13.34 -7.19 -5.29
C HIS A 48 13.09 -6.60 -3.92
N ARG A 49 13.02 -5.27 -3.84
CA ARG A 49 12.78 -4.53 -2.59
C ARG A 49 11.29 -4.26 -2.36
N GLN A 50 10.46 -4.54 -3.36
CA GLN A 50 9.02 -4.28 -3.39
C GLN A 50 8.73 -2.82 -3.04
N MET A 51 9.36 -1.87 -3.73
CA MET A 51 9.23 -0.45 -3.40
C MET A 51 9.38 0.49 -4.59
N VAL A 52 8.88 1.71 -4.42
CA VAL A 52 9.07 2.79 -5.38
C VAL A 52 10.49 3.33 -5.27
N VAL A 53 11.18 3.41 -6.40
CA VAL A 53 12.48 4.05 -6.57
C VAL A 53 12.33 5.27 -7.47
N THR A 54 13.15 6.30 -7.23
CA THR A 54 13.17 7.50 -8.04
C THR A 54 14.60 7.93 -8.32
N GLU A 55 14.86 8.35 -9.56
CA GLU A 55 16.16 8.92 -9.95
C GLU A 55 16.38 10.30 -9.32
N ASP A 56 15.29 11.05 -9.06
CA ASP A 56 15.37 12.39 -8.48
C ASP A 56 14.94 12.39 -7.01
N ALA A 57 15.95 12.55 -6.14
CA ALA A 57 15.76 12.61 -4.70
C ALA A 57 14.94 13.84 -4.24
N SER A 58 14.63 14.81 -5.10
CA SER A 58 13.91 16.04 -4.73
C SER A 58 12.38 15.92 -4.72
N HIS A 59 11.79 14.80 -5.16
CA HIS A 59 10.34 14.65 -5.19
C HIS A 59 9.75 14.35 -3.79
N LYS A 60 9.06 15.32 -3.20
CA LYS A 60 8.38 15.20 -1.88
C LYS A 60 7.43 14.01 -1.76
N ALA A 61 6.80 13.61 -2.86
CA ALA A 61 5.87 12.47 -2.87
C ALA A 61 6.60 11.13 -2.69
N ALA A 62 7.86 11.05 -3.12
CA ALA A 62 8.73 9.89 -2.98
C ALA A 62 9.20 9.68 -1.53
N ASP A 63 9.37 10.77 -0.77
CA ASP A 63 9.99 10.73 0.57
C ASP A 63 9.27 9.79 1.55
N GLN A 64 7.95 9.69 1.46
CA GLN A 64 7.15 8.79 2.31
C GLN A 64 7.26 7.30 1.91
N PHE A 65 7.71 6.97 0.70
CA PHE A 65 7.80 5.58 0.22
C PHE A 65 9.24 5.12 -0.09
N LYS A 66 10.22 6.04 -0.12
CA LYS A 66 11.66 5.77 -0.37
C LYS A 66 12.30 4.75 0.56
N HIS A 67 11.70 4.47 1.72
CA HIS A 67 12.25 3.56 2.73
C HIS A 67 11.28 2.45 3.15
N HIS A 68 10.11 2.34 2.52
CA HIS A 68 9.08 1.40 2.92
C HIS A 68 8.77 0.41 1.79
N SER A 69 9.06 -0.86 2.03
CA SER A 69 8.60 -1.95 1.18
C SER A 69 7.07 -2.04 1.24
N PHE A 70 6.44 -2.19 0.09
CA PHE A 70 5.01 -2.42 -0.09
C PHE A 70 4.76 -3.79 -0.75
N PRO A 71 4.93 -4.91 -0.01
CA PRO A 71 5.00 -6.28 -0.55
C PRO A 71 3.68 -6.83 -1.11
N TYR A 72 2.60 -6.07 -1.08
CA TYR A 72 1.28 -6.47 -1.61
C TYR A 72 0.89 -5.69 -2.85
N TYR A 73 1.83 -4.96 -3.46
CA TYR A 73 1.54 -4.08 -4.60
C TYR A 73 0.84 -4.84 -5.74
N ASP A 74 1.43 -5.92 -6.24
CA ASP A 74 0.88 -6.68 -7.37
C ASP A 74 -0.49 -7.29 -7.07
N GLN A 75 -0.65 -7.82 -5.85
CA GLN A 75 -1.92 -8.39 -5.41
C GLN A 75 -3.01 -7.33 -5.37
N LEU A 76 -2.72 -6.17 -4.79
CA LEU A 76 -3.66 -5.06 -4.72
C LEU A 76 -3.94 -4.46 -6.10
N THR A 77 -2.95 -4.41 -6.99
CA THR A 77 -3.11 -4.01 -8.38
C THR A 77 -4.06 -4.95 -9.10
N SER A 78 -3.90 -6.28 -8.94
CA SER A 78 -4.81 -7.26 -9.55
C SER A 78 -6.26 -7.16 -9.07
N ILE A 79 -6.50 -6.62 -7.86
CA ILE A 79 -7.83 -6.46 -7.26
C ILE A 79 -8.47 -5.12 -7.64
N TYR A 80 -7.69 -4.03 -7.62
CA TYR A 80 -8.22 -2.67 -7.68
C TYR A 80 -7.93 -1.93 -8.98
N ALA A 81 -6.91 -2.31 -9.75
CA ALA A 81 -6.71 -1.74 -11.08
C ALA A 81 -7.86 -2.24 -11.97
N LYS A 82 -8.67 -1.30 -12.47
CA LYS A 82 -9.65 -1.61 -13.51
C LYS A 82 -8.94 -1.57 -14.85
N TYR A 83 -9.05 -2.66 -15.61
CA TYR A 83 -8.64 -2.72 -17.02
C TYR A 83 -9.45 -1.75 -17.88
#